data_AF-A0A2T4AX92-F1
#
_entry.id   AF-A0A2T4AX92-F1
#
_cell.length_a   1.000
_cell.length_b   1.000
_cell.length_c   1.000
_cell.angle_alpha   90.00
_cell.angle_beta   90.00
_cell.angle_gamma   90.00
#
_symmetry.space_group_name_H-M   'P 1'
#
loop_
_entity.id
_entity.type
_entity.pdbx_description
1 polymer ?
#
loop_
_entity_poly.entity_id
_entity_poly.type
_entity_poly.pdbx_seq_one_letter_code
_entity_poly.pdbx_strand_id
1 'polypeptide(L)'
;MFYGTSKALQLAGRPALSSPLQQRLFSAFRVLEANRAILYGDVTFLSEHKWRLHHCTGNGHTGPPDFMATMTELLIETSAFSKHGLFEQVEPIPEDVRLCNLVVTALARRGHELNQILNAWYDGNAPASEFADPFTQLALANFYAVRLFHCNNFTYYTCWEAGTVPQLDKPEIDAYVAIITDLCDQILQTSNIPGAILLFPLRMAGAHARYEPQRYNVRHLLHQIHNNGFVVAQRIQTDVSELWQYQAGNNLDELRM
;
A
#
# COMPACT_ATOMS: atom_id res chain seq x y z
N MET A 1 -11.47 14.76 -1.27
CA MET A 1 -12.86 14.65 -1.73
C MET A 1 -13.15 13.21 -2.19
N PHE A 2 -13.10 12.22 -1.29
CA PHE A 2 -13.29 10.78 -1.63
C PHE A 2 -14.09 10.01 -0.57
N TYR A 3 -15.08 10.64 0.06
CA TYR A 3 -15.86 9.98 1.13
C TYR A 3 -17.25 9.52 0.68
N GLY A 4 -17.73 9.86 -0.52
CA GLY A 4 -19.13 9.64 -0.91
C GLY A 4 -19.55 8.16 -0.86
N THR A 5 -18.78 7.29 -1.51
CA THR A 5 -19.06 5.85 -1.57
C THR A 5 -18.83 5.15 -0.23
N SER A 6 -17.72 5.48 0.44
CA SER A 6 -17.38 4.96 1.77
C SER A 6 -18.41 5.35 2.83
N LYS A 7 -18.91 6.60 2.78
CA LYS A 7 -19.96 7.08 3.68
C LYS A 7 -21.31 6.45 3.38
N ALA A 8 -21.66 6.29 2.10
CA ALA A 8 -22.90 5.61 1.71
C ALA A 8 -22.94 4.17 2.23
N LEU A 9 -21.82 3.44 2.17
CA LEU A 9 -21.73 2.08 2.72
C LEU A 9 -21.74 2.05 4.24
N GLN A 10 -21.09 3.00 4.92
CA GLN A 10 -21.20 3.12 6.37
C GLN A 10 -22.65 3.33 6.81
N LEU A 11 -23.40 4.18 6.09
CA LEU A 11 -24.80 4.48 6.36
C LEU A 11 -25.72 3.31 6.01
N ALA A 12 -25.40 2.54 4.97
CA ALA A 12 -26.10 1.29 4.65
C ALA A 12 -25.90 0.20 5.73
N GLY A 13 -24.93 0.39 6.64
CA GLY A 13 -24.54 -0.57 7.66
C GLY A 13 -23.74 -1.73 7.09
N ARG A 14 -23.19 -2.58 7.96
CA ARG A 14 -22.67 -3.88 7.52
C ARG A 14 -23.89 -4.60 6.94
N PRO A 15 -23.94 -4.89 5.63
CA PRO A 15 -25.12 -5.52 5.07
C PRO A 15 -25.39 -6.77 5.91
N ALA A 16 -26.65 -7.07 6.20
CA ALA A 16 -27.02 -8.47 6.25
C ALA A 16 -26.61 -8.99 4.86
N LEU A 17 -25.41 -9.57 4.76
CA LEU A 17 -24.75 -9.99 3.52
C LEU A 17 -25.46 -11.25 3.02
N SER A 18 -26.78 -11.14 2.83
CA SER A 18 -27.70 -12.24 2.64
C SER A 18 -27.63 -12.78 1.22
N SER A 19 -27.19 -11.96 0.26
CA SER A 19 -27.02 -12.37 -1.14
C SER A 19 -25.54 -12.45 -1.57
N PRO A 20 -25.19 -13.40 -2.45
CA PRO A 20 -23.85 -13.51 -3.03
C PRO A 20 -23.39 -12.25 -3.79
N LEU A 21 -24.33 -11.52 -4.41
CA LEU A 21 -24.01 -10.28 -5.12
C LEU A 21 -23.54 -9.19 -4.16
N GLN A 22 -24.23 -9.01 -3.04
CA GLN A 22 -23.82 -8.04 -2.01
C GLN A 22 -22.44 -8.37 -1.43
N GLN A 23 -22.14 -9.66 -1.25
CA GLN A 23 -20.81 -10.10 -0.80
C GLN A 23 -19.72 -9.73 -1.81
N ARG A 24 -19.92 -10.02 -3.11
CA ARG A 24 -18.96 -9.65 -4.16
C ARG A 24 -18.74 -8.15 -4.27
N LEU A 25 -19.83 -7.37 -4.24
CA LEU A 25 -19.76 -5.91 -4.28
C LEU A 25 -19.05 -5.35 -3.06
N PHE A 26 -19.31 -5.90 -1.88
CA PHE A 26 -18.62 -5.49 -0.66
C PHE A 26 -17.13 -5.82 -0.70
N SER A 27 -16.74 -7.02 -1.15
CA SER A 27 -15.33 -7.39 -1.33
C SER A 27 -14.60 -6.46 -2.31
N ALA A 28 -15.20 -6.17 -3.47
CA ALA A 28 -14.62 -5.24 -4.43
C ALA A 28 -14.47 -3.82 -3.85
N PHE A 29 -15.48 -3.36 -3.11
CA PHE A 29 -15.40 -2.07 -2.42
C PHE A 29 -14.29 -2.04 -1.37
N ARG A 30 -14.13 -3.12 -0.58
CA ARG A 30 -13.07 -3.19 0.42
C ARG A 30 -11.69 -3.02 -0.20
N VAL A 31 -11.43 -3.67 -1.33
CA VAL A 31 -10.18 -3.52 -2.07
C VAL A 31 -9.97 -2.07 -2.48
N LEU A 32 -11.00 -1.42 -3.05
CA LEU A 32 -10.93 -0.01 -3.47
C LEU A 32 -10.68 0.95 -2.29
N GLU A 33 -11.40 0.78 -1.19
CA GLU A 33 -11.28 1.63 0.00
C GLU A 33 -9.95 1.42 0.72
N ALA A 34 -9.45 0.18 0.81
CA ALA A 34 -8.13 -0.11 1.36
C ALA A 34 -7.03 0.56 0.53
N ASN A 35 -7.08 0.43 -0.79
CA ASN A 35 -6.16 1.10 -1.71
C ASN A 35 -6.25 2.62 -1.58
N ARG A 36 -7.45 3.20 -1.51
CA ARG A 36 -7.64 4.64 -1.31
C ARG A 36 -7.01 5.12 0.01
N ALA A 37 -7.30 4.44 1.11
CA ALA A 37 -6.80 4.84 2.42
C ALA A 37 -5.28 4.84 2.47
N ILE A 38 -4.63 3.77 2.02
CA ILE A 38 -3.16 3.71 2.05
C ILE A 38 -2.53 4.66 1.02
N LEU A 39 -3.13 4.84 -0.17
CA LEU A 39 -2.65 5.75 -1.22
C LEU A 39 -2.54 7.19 -0.73
N TYR A 40 -3.50 7.63 0.09
CA TYR A 40 -3.58 9.00 0.60
C TYR A 40 -3.14 9.13 2.07
N GLY A 41 -2.69 8.06 2.71
CA GLY A 41 -2.37 8.06 4.14
C GLY A 41 -3.55 8.49 5.02
N ASP A 42 -4.76 8.10 4.63
CA ASP A 42 -6.01 8.55 5.23
C ASP A 42 -6.67 7.44 6.06
N VAL A 43 -7.59 7.84 6.92
CA VAL A 43 -8.35 6.91 7.77
C VAL A 43 -9.35 6.11 6.95
N THR A 44 -9.59 4.88 7.37
CA THR A 44 -10.67 4.05 6.83
C THR A 44 -11.49 3.43 7.94
N PHE A 45 -12.81 3.46 7.76
CA PHE A 45 -13.76 2.79 8.64
C PHE A 45 -13.58 1.27 8.65
N LEU A 46 -12.93 0.70 7.63
CA LEU A 46 -12.61 -0.73 7.57
C LEU A 46 -11.66 -1.19 8.68
N SER A 47 -10.92 -0.25 9.29
CA SER A 47 -10.03 -0.53 10.42
C SER A 47 -10.79 -0.78 11.74
N GLU A 48 -12.05 -0.36 11.85
CA GLU A 48 -12.89 -0.53 13.04
C GLU A 48 -13.31 -1.99 13.18
N HIS A 49 -13.36 -2.49 14.43
CA HIS A 49 -13.62 -3.91 14.73
C HIS A 49 -14.90 -4.47 14.07
N LYS A 50 -15.99 -3.70 14.02
CA LYS A 50 -17.27 -4.14 13.40
C LYS A 50 -17.18 -4.38 11.89
N TRP A 51 -16.19 -3.78 11.22
CA TRP A 51 -15.98 -3.88 9.78
C TRP A 51 -14.86 -4.84 9.40
N ARG A 52 -13.98 -5.22 10.33
CA ARG A 52 -13.00 -6.27 10.11
C ARG A 52 -13.73 -7.55 9.73
N LEU A 53 -13.35 -8.13 8.59
CA LEU A 53 -13.71 -9.51 8.32
C LEU A 53 -12.79 -10.31 9.23
N HIS A 54 -13.34 -10.85 10.32
CA HIS A 54 -12.75 -12.07 10.84
C HIS A 54 -12.89 -13.06 9.69
N HIS A 55 -11.81 -13.27 8.94
CA HIS A 55 -11.67 -14.50 8.19
C HIS A 55 -11.81 -15.58 9.24
N CYS A 56 -13.02 -16.14 9.35
CA CYS A 56 -13.27 -17.26 10.21
C CYS A 56 -12.28 -18.34 9.74
N THR A 57 -11.20 -18.52 10.49
CA THR A 57 -10.37 -19.73 10.52
C THR A 57 -11.16 -20.93 11.09
N GLY A 58 -12.48 -20.92 10.89
CA GLY A 58 -13.46 -21.79 11.51
C GLY A 58 -14.74 -21.79 10.69
N ASN A 59 -14.64 -22.29 9.46
CA ASN A 59 -15.70 -23.05 8.78
C ASN A 59 -15.14 -23.57 7.45
N GLY A 60 -14.67 -24.82 7.46
CA GLY A 60 -14.82 -25.83 6.40
C GLY A 60 -14.62 -25.48 4.91
N HIS A 61 -14.08 -24.33 4.54
CA HIS A 61 -13.78 -24.02 3.15
C HIS A 61 -12.46 -24.68 2.78
N THR A 62 -12.54 -25.88 2.22
CA THR A 62 -11.44 -26.62 1.56
C THR A 62 -11.07 -25.98 0.21
N GLY A 63 -11.03 -24.65 0.15
CA GLY A 63 -10.65 -23.88 -1.04
C GLY A 63 -9.26 -23.26 -0.87
N PRO A 64 -8.58 -22.91 -1.97
CA PRO A 64 -7.32 -22.17 -1.91
C PRO A 64 -7.51 -20.81 -1.20
N PRO A 65 -6.47 -20.31 -0.51
CA PRO A 65 -6.53 -19.03 0.18
C PRO A 65 -6.79 -17.87 -0.79
N ASP A 66 -7.64 -16.92 -0.38
CA ASP A 66 -7.87 -15.68 -1.14
C ASP A 66 -6.74 -14.68 -0.84
N PHE A 67 -5.73 -14.67 -1.72
CA PHE A 67 -4.55 -13.81 -1.61
C PHE A 67 -4.92 -12.33 -1.56
N MET A 68 -5.87 -11.89 -2.37
CA MET A 68 -6.26 -10.49 -2.42
C MET A 68 -7.03 -10.09 -1.16
N ALA A 69 -7.89 -10.96 -0.62
CA ALA A 69 -8.60 -10.66 0.62
C ALA A 69 -7.64 -10.50 1.81
N THR A 70 -6.68 -11.43 1.97
CA THR A 70 -5.68 -11.34 3.03
C THR A 70 -4.76 -10.13 2.86
N MET A 71 -4.33 -9.81 1.63
CA MET A 71 -3.56 -8.60 1.35
C MET A 71 -4.37 -7.32 1.60
N THR A 72 -5.68 -7.35 1.37
CA THR A 72 -6.58 -6.21 1.67
C THR A 72 -6.61 -5.90 3.16
N GLU A 73 -6.63 -6.91 4.03
CA GLU A 73 -6.54 -6.70 5.48
C GLU A 73 -5.18 -6.09 5.87
N LEU A 74 -4.09 -6.54 5.26
CA LEU A 74 -2.75 -5.97 5.49
C LEU A 74 -2.63 -4.52 5.02
N LEU A 75 -3.25 -4.16 3.89
CA LEU A 75 -3.35 -2.77 3.43
C LEU A 75 -4.08 -1.89 4.47
N ILE A 76 -5.21 -2.37 4.99
CA ILE A 76 -6.01 -1.66 6.00
C ILE A 76 -5.21 -1.49 7.29
N GLU A 77 -4.58 -2.56 7.77
CA GLU A 77 -3.79 -2.54 9.01
C GLU A 77 -2.57 -1.61 8.88
N THR A 78 -1.86 -1.67 7.74
CA THR A 78 -0.70 -0.80 7.49
C THR A 78 -1.11 0.67 7.38
N SER A 79 -2.22 0.97 6.70
CA SER A 79 -2.74 2.33 6.60
C SER A 79 -3.12 2.89 7.98
N ALA A 80 -3.81 2.09 8.80
CA ALA A 80 -4.22 2.49 10.14
C ALA A 80 -3.01 2.68 11.07
N PHE A 81 -2.02 1.78 11.01
CA PHE A 81 -0.77 1.91 11.75
C PHE A 81 0.01 3.16 11.34
N SER A 82 0.15 3.43 10.03
CA SER A 82 0.85 4.62 9.55
C SER A 82 0.24 5.90 10.11
N LYS A 83 -1.08 6.09 9.94
CA LYS A 83 -1.76 7.32 10.35
C LYS A 83 -1.88 7.48 11.88
N HIS A 84 -2.56 6.54 12.53
CA HIS A 84 -2.89 6.63 13.97
C HIS A 84 -1.84 6.01 14.89
N GLY A 85 -1.12 5.01 14.39
CA GLY A 85 -0.04 4.37 15.13
C GLY A 85 1.19 5.26 15.15
N LEU A 86 1.68 5.65 13.97
CA LEU A 86 3.00 6.26 13.83
C LEU A 86 2.93 7.79 13.88
N PHE A 87 2.35 8.44 12.86
CA PHE A 87 2.46 9.89 12.71
C PHE A 87 1.78 10.65 13.85
N GLU A 88 0.53 10.34 14.17
CA GLU A 88 -0.22 11.02 15.25
C GLU A 88 0.37 10.83 16.65
N GLN A 89 1.18 9.78 16.86
CA GLN A 89 1.83 9.54 18.16
C GLN A 89 3.23 10.12 18.26
N VAL A 90 3.97 10.22 17.14
CA VAL A 90 5.33 10.78 17.13
C VAL A 90 5.32 12.30 17.04
N GLU A 91 4.41 12.90 16.25
CA GLU A 91 4.34 14.36 16.04
C GLU A 91 4.23 15.17 17.35
N PRO A 92 3.40 14.78 18.34
CA PRO A 92 3.28 15.53 19.60
C PRO A 92 4.51 15.43 20.51
N ILE A 93 5.41 14.47 20.27
CA ILE A 93 6.60 14.26 21.11
C ILE A 93 7.69 15.23 20.65
N PRO A 94 8.23 16.08 21.54
CA PRO A 94 9.35 16.98 21.21
C PRO A 94 10.57 16.20 20.70
N GLU A 95 11.21 16.71 19.65
CA GLU A 95 12.28 16.00 18.91
C GLU A 95 13.46 15.59 19.81
N ASP A 96 13.83 16.45 20.76
CA ASP A 96 14.92 16.27 21.72
C ASP A 96 14.72 15.09 22.68
N VAL A 97 13.47 14.66 22.91
CA VAL A 97 13.15 13.55 23.81
C VAL A 97 12.66 12.29 23.08
N ARG A 98 12.49 12.32 21.75
CA ARG A 98 11.93 11.18 20.98
C ARG A 98 12.77 9.90 21.12
N LEU A 99 14.10 10.02 21.11
CA LEU A 99 15.02 8.87 21.15
C LEU A 99 14.82 8.00 22.41
N CYS A 100 14.55 8.63 23.56
CA CYS A 100 14.38 7.92 24.84
C CYS A 100 12.90 7.71 25.20
N ASN A 101 11.97 8.01 24.29
CA ASN A 101 10.55 7.95 24.58
C ASN A 101 10.01 6.52 24.42
N LEU A 102 9.38 5.99 25.47
CA LEU A 102 8.82 4.62 25.48
C LEU A 102 7.74 4.39 24.41
N VAL A 103 6.99 5.44 24.02
CA VAL A 103 6.02 5.37 22.93
C VAL A 103 6.74 5.13 21.61
N VAL A 104 7.81 5.88 21.33
CA VAL A 104 8.62 5.71 20.11
C VAL A 104 9.20 4.30 20.04
N THR A 105 9.75 3.79 21.14
CA THR A 105 10.24 2.40 21.22
C THR A 105 9.12 1.37 20.96
N ALA A 106 7.91 1.60 21.50
CA ALA A 106 6.76 0.72 21.27
C ALA A 106 6.29 0.77 19.80
N LEU A 107 6.36 1.92 19.14
CA LEU A 107 6.02 2.08 17.74
C LEU A 107 7.02 1.41 16.81
N ALA A 108 8.32 1.50 17.11
CA ALA A 108 9.35 0.76 16.39
C ALA A 108 9.08 -0.75 16.43
N ARG A 109 8.81 -1.28 17.63
CA ARG A 109 8.43 -2.69 17.83
C ARG A 109 7.19 -3.07 17.03
N ARG A 110 6.12 -2.26 17.10
CA ARG A 110 4.88 -2.54 16.36
C ARG A 110 5.10 -2.50 14.85
N GLY A 111 5.93 -1.58 14.37
CA GLY A 111 6.37 -1.53 12.98
C GLY A 111 7.10 -2.80 12.56
N HIS A 112 7.99 -3.31 13.41
CA HIS A 112 8.70 -4.56 13.17
C HIS A 112 7.76 -5.77 13.14
N GLU A 113 6.82 -5.88 14.09
CA GLU A 113 5.78 -6.93 14.10
C GLU A 113 4.97 -6.94 12.80
N LEU A 114 4.51 -5.76 12.34
CA LEU A 114 3.77 -5.66 11.08
C LEU A 114 4.62 -6.09 9.88
N ASN A 115 5.91 -5.78 9.89
CA ASN A 115 6.84 -6.22 8.85
C ASN A 115 7.03 -7.75 8.85
N GLN A 116 7.06 -8.38 10.02
CA GLN A 116 7.11 -9.84 10.15
C GLN A 116 5.83 -10.49 9.60
N ILE A 117 4.65 -9.91 9.87
CA ILE A 117 3.37 -10.40 9.33
C ILE A 117 3.37 -10.31 7.79
N LEU A 118 3.87 -9.20 7.22
CA LEU A 118 4.00 -9.05 5.77
C LEU A 118 4.93 -10.11 5.16
N ASN A 119 6.09 -10.35 5.77
CA ASN A 119 7.02 -11.38 5.30
C ASN A 119 6.42 -12.78 5.39
N ALA A 120 5.77 -13.12 6.51
CA ALA A 120 5.12 -14.41 6.66
C ALA A 120 3.99 -14.61 5.63
N TRP A 121 3.27 -13.54 5.29
CA TRP A 121 2.31 -13.58 4.19
C TRP A 121 3.01 -13.88 2.86
N TYR A 122 4.12 -13.22 2.54
CA TYR A 122 4.84 -13.49 1.29
C TYR A 122 5.40 -14.91 1.24
N ASP A 123 6.07 -15.38 2.29
CA ASP A 123 6.68 -16.71 2.33
C ASP A 123 5.65 -17.84 2.20
N GLY A 124 4.46 -17.66 2.79
CA GLY A 124 3.35 -18.60 2.66
C GLY A 124 2.72 -18.65 1.26
N ASN A 125 2.94 -17.61 0.45
CA ASN A 125 2.25 -17.38 -0.82
C ASN A 125 3.17 -17.39 -2.05
N ALA A 126 4.49 -17.22 -1.88
CA ALA A 126 5.50 -17.20 -2.95
C ALA A 126 5.47 -18.42 -3.90
N PRO A 127 5.20 -19.66 -3.44
CA PRO A 127 5.13 -20.82 -4.33
C PRO A 127 4.01 -20.76 -5.38
N ALA A 128 2.99 -19.91 -5.19
CA ALA A 128 1.85 -19.78 -6.12
C ALA A 128 2.12 -18.84 -7.31
N SER A 129 3.32 -18.23 -7.39
CA SER A 129 3.61 -17.14 -8.33
C SER A 129 3.77 -17.56 -9.80
N GLU A 130 4.14 -18.81 -10.11
CA GLU A 130 4.48 -19.22 -11.49
C GLU A 130 3.28 -19.27 -12.45
N PHE A 131 2.05 -19.33 -11.92
CA PHE A 131 0.79 -19.30 -12.69
C PHE A 131 -0.25 -18.38 -12.05
N ALA A 132 0.21 -17.32 -11.40
CA ALA A 132 -0.63 -16.41 -10.64
C ALA A 132 -1.72 -15.78 -11.53
N ASP A 133 -2.99 -15.99 -11.14
CA ASP A 133 -4.11 -15.29 -11.73
C ASP A 133 -3.98 -13.76 -11.48
N PRO A 134 -4.70 -12.90 -12.23
CA PRO A 134 -4.55 -11.45 -12.12
C PRO A 134 -4.77 -10.88 -10.70
N PHE A 135 -5.61 -11.51 -9.85
CA PHE A 135 -5.78 -11.04 -8.47
C PHE A 135 -4.62 -11.44 -7.57
N THR A 136 -3.99 -12.58 -7.81
CA THR A 136 -2.74 -12.96 -7.15
C THR A 136 -1.60 -12.01 -7.56
N GLN A 137 -1.50 -11.67 -8.85
CA GLN A 137 -0.55 -10.65 -9.33
C GLN A 137 -0.79 -9.29 -8.66
N LEU A 138 -2.06 -8.88 -8.53
CA LEU A 138 -2.43 -7.65 -7.85
C LEU A 138 -2.08 -7.68 -6.35
N ALA A 139 -2.29 -8.81 -5.68
CA ALA A 139 -1.91 -8.98 -4.28
C ALA A 139 -0.39 -8.86 -4.11
N LEU A 140 0.41 -9.46 -5.01
CA LEU A 140 1.87 -9.33 -5.01
C LEU A 140 2.31 -7.88 -5.27
N ALA A 141 1.73 -7.19 -6.25
CA ALA A 141 2.02 -5.79 -6.52
C ALA A 141 1.74 -4.90 -5.29
N ASN A 142 0.62 -5.17 -4.60
CA ASN A 142 0.28 -4.50 -3.35
C ASN A 142 1.25 -4.85 -2.23
N PHE A 143 1.71 -6.09 -2.10
CA PHE A 143 2.70 -6.48 -1.11
C PHE A 143 4.00 -5.67 -1.26
N TYR A 144 4.58 -5.62 -2.47
CA TYR A 144 5.81 -4.86 -2.71
C TYR A 144 5.61 -3.35 -2.47
N ALA A 145 4.45 -2.80 -2.86
CA ALA A 145 4.15 -1.40 -2.59
C ALA A 145 3.94 -1.11 -1.10
N VAL A 146 3.29 -2.02 -0.35
CA VAL A 146 3.16 -1.92 1.11
C VAL A 146 4.53 -1.97 1.78
N ARG A 147 5.43 -2.83 1.30
CA ARG A 147 6.81 -2.90 1.80
C ARG A 147 7.55 -1.58 1.61
N LEU A 148 7.48 -0.99 0.41
CA LEU A 148 8.03 0.33 0.13
C LEU A 148 7.42 1.39 1.05
N PHE A 149 6.09 1.43 1.14
CA PHE A 149 5.35 2.39 1.97
C PHE A 149 5.71 2.29 3.46
N HIS A 150 5.68 1.07 4.01
CA HIS A 150 5.90 0.79 5.42
C HIS A 150 7.31 1.16 5.84
N CYS A 151 8.33 0.76 5.08
CA CYS A 151 9.72 1.11 5.38
C CYS A 151 9.96 2.61 5.20
N ASN A 152 9.36 3.24 4.19
CA ASN A 152 9.51 4.67 3.95
C ASN A 152 8.92 5.52 5.08
N ASN A 153 7.87 5.07 5.77
CA ASN A 153 7.29 5.78 6.91
C ASN A 153 8.30 6.01 8.06
N PHE A 154 9.27 5.12 8.24
CA PHE A 154 10.32 5.28 9.25
C PHE A 154 11.43 6.24 8.84
N THR A 155 11.44 6.73 7.59
CA THR A 155 12.46 7.70 7.13
C THR A 155 12.11 9.15 7.47
N TYR A 156 10.86 9.43 7.88
CA TYR A 156 10.40 10.78 8.25
C TYR A 156 10.96 11.27 9.60
N TYR A 157 11.50 10.38 10.41
CA TYR A 157 12.00 10.69 11.75
C TYR A 157 13.37 10.06 11.98
N THR A 158 14.23 10.76 12.73
CA THR A 158 15.58 10.31 13.09
C THR A 158 15.64 9.62 14.45
N CYS A 159 14.49 9.43 15.10
CA CYS A 159 14.40 8.94 16.48
C CYS A 159 14.45 7.41 16.64
N TRP A 160 14.75 6.68 15.57
CA TRP A 160 14.77 5.23 15.58
C TRP A 160 16.16 4.69 15.94
N GLU A 161 16.21 3.75 16.87
CA GLU A 161 17.43 3.00 17.13
C GLU A 161 17.78 2.10 15.94
N ALA A 162 19.08 1.99 15.63
CA ALA A 162 19.54 1.18 14.51
C ALA A 162 19.04 -0.28 14.63
N GLY A 163 18.47 -0.81 13.54
CA GLY A 163 17.96 -2.18 13.48
C GLY A 163 16.61 -2.40 14.19
N THR A 164 16.01 -1.38 14.79
CA THR A 164 14.70 -1.53 15.47
C THR A 164 13.50 -1.32 14.56
N VAL A 165 13.70 -0.67 13.42
CA VAL A 165 12.66 -0.37 12.44
C VAL A 165 12.88 -1.10 11.12
N PRO A 166 11.81 -1.45 10.38
CA PRO A 166 11.91 -2.00 9.04
C PRO A 166 12.62 -1.04 8.08
N GLN A 167 13.54 -1.58 7.30
CA GLN A 167 14.30 -0.84 6.29
C GLN A 167 14.46 -1.71 5.05
N LEU A 168 14.64 -1.05 3.90
CA LEU A 168 14.99 -1.67 2.64
C LEU A 168 16.29 -1.02 2.14
N ASP A 169 17.17 -1.84 1.57
CA ASP A 169 18.35 -1.32 0.89
C ASP A 169 18.02 -0.83 -0.53
N LYS A 170 18.99 -0.17 -1.18
CA LYS A 170 18.78 0.38 -2.53
C LYS A 170 18.51 -0.71 -3.57
N PRO A 171 19.27 -1.82 -3.63
CA PRO A 171 18.97 -2.94 -4.51
C PRO A 171 17.56 -3.51 -4.35
N GLU A 172 17.09 -3.69 -3.10
CA GLU A 172 15.73 -4.16 -2.80
C GLU A 172 14.68 -3.19 -3.32
N ILE A 173 14.86 -1.89 -3.08
CA ILE A 173 13.95 -0.86 -3.59
C ILE A 173 13.88 -0.90 -5.12
N ASP A 174 15.02 -0.94 -5.81
CA ASP A 174 15.07 -0.98 -7.27
C ASP A 174 14.40 -2.25 -7.83
N ALA A 175 14.62 -3.40 -7.18
CA ALA A 175 13.96 -4.66 -7.54
C ALA A 175 12.44 -4.58 -7.34
N TYR A 176 11.97 -4.03 -6.22
CA TYR A 176 10.54 -3.90 -5.94
C TYR A 176 9.85 -2.96 -6.94
N VAL A 177 10.50 -1.84 -7.29
CA VAL A 177 10.00 -0.92 -8.33
C VAL A 177 9.80 -1.67 -9.65
N ALA A 178 10.79 -2.44 -10.09
CA ALA A 178 10.70 -3.22 -11.33
C ALA A 178 9.58 -4.25 -11.28
N ILE A 179 9.51 -5.06 -10.21
CA ILE A 179 8.47 -6.09 -10.05
C ILE A 179 7.07 -5.47 -10.04
N ILE A 180 6.88 -4.34 -9.34
CA ILE A 180 5.58 -3.65 -9.32
C ILE A 180 5.18 -3.21 -10.73
N THR A 181 6.10 -2.59 -11.49
CA THR A 181 5.78 -2.13 -12.85
C THR A 181 5.46 -3.29 -13.78
N ASP A 182 6.20 -4.40 -13.67
CA ASP A 182 5.99 -5.59 -14.51
C ASP A 182 4.64 -6.25 -14.21
N LEU A 183 4.29 -6.42 -12.93
CA LEU A 183 2.99 -6.94 -12.52
C LEU A 183 1.84 -6.03 -12.97
N CYS A 184 1.98 -4.71 -12.81
CA CYS A 184 0.96 -3.76 -13.23
C CYS A 184 0.75 -3.77 -14.75
N ASP A 185 1.82 -3.85 -15.54
CA ASP A 185 1.73 -3.97 -17.00
C ASP A 185 1.00 -5.26 -17.37
N GLN A 186 1.42 -6.41 -16.82
CA GLN A 186 0.76 -7.70 -17.07
C GLN A 186 -0.73 -7.66 -16.75
N ILE A 187 -1.13 -7.09 -15.61
CA ILE A 187 -2.54 -6.96 -15.22
C ILE A 187 -3.31 -6.10 -16.22
N LEU A 188 -2.75 -4.97 -16.67
CA LEU A 188 -3.38 -4.07 -17.64
C LEU A 188 -3.52 -4.71 -19.03
N GLN A 189 -2.57 -5.55 -19.44
CA GLN A 189 -2.61 -6.22 -20.74
C GLN A 189 -3.51 -7.46 -20.77
N THR A 190 -3.63 -8.19 -19.65
CA THR A 190 -4.19 -9.54 -19.66
C THR A 190 -5.49 -9.71 -18.87
N SER A 191 -5.95 -8.68 -18.16
CA SER A 191 -7.10 -8.79 -17.26
C SER A 191 -8.12 -7.66 -17.43
N ASN A 192 -9.29 -7.84 -16.82
CA ASN A 192 -10.32 -6.81 -16.70
C ASN A 192 -10.28 -6.08 -15.34
N ILE A 193 -9.17 -6.18 -14.59
CA ILE A 193 -9.02 -5.49 -13.32
C ILE A 193 -9.02 -3.97 -13.57
N PRO A 194 -9.87 -3.20 -12.88
CA PRO A 194 -9.89 -1.74 -13.03
C PRO A 194 -8.53 -1.12 -12.68
N GLY A 195 -7.97 -0.34 -13.61
CA GLY A 195 -6.68 0.34 -13.42
C GLY A 195 -6.61 1.25 -12.19
N ALA A 196 -7.76 1.72 -11.68
CA ALA A 196 -7.82 2.47 -10.42
C ALA A 196 -7.22 1.71 -9.22
N ILE A 197 -7.26 0.38 -9.20
CA ILE A 197 -6.73 -0.43 -8.10
C ILE A 197 -5.19 -0.53 -8.18
N LEU A 198 -4.58 -0.20 -9.32
CA LEU A 198 -3.13 -0.19 -9.53
C LEU A 198 -2.48 1.14 -9.13
N LEU A 199 -3.26 2.14 -8.71
CA LEU A 199 -2.74 3.48 -8.43
C LEU A 199 -1.84 3.51 -7.19
N PHE A 200 -2.15 2.72 -6.15
CA PHE A 200 -1.28 2.59 -4.98
C PHE A 200 0.05 1.91 -5.35
N PRO A 201 -0.01 0.72 -5.99
CA PRO A 201 0.93 0.20 -6.96
C PRO A 201 2.05 1.14 -7.42
N LEU A 202 1.61 1.90 -8.41
CA LEU A 202 2.37 2.77 -9.27
C LEU A 202 2.77 4.07 -8.58
N ARG A 203 2.00 4.58 -7.60
CA ARG A 203 2.44 5.71 -6.78
C ARG A 203 3.68 5.33 -5.99
N MET A 204 3.68 4.14 -5.37
CA MET A 204 4.84 3.67 -4.61
C MET A 204 6.04 3.40 -5.53
N ALA A 205 5.85 2.67 -6.63
CA ALA A 205 6.91 2.48 -7.60
C ALA A 205 7.47 3.82 -8.12
N GLY A 206 6.60 4.78 -8.42
CA GLY A 206 6.98 6.12 -8.87
C GLY A 206 7.74 6.91 -7.82
N ALA A 207 7.30 6.91 -6.57
CA ALA A 207 7.99 7.64 -5.49
C ALA A 207 9.42 7.13 -5.23
N HIS A 208 9.68 5.87 -5.56
CA HIS A 208 10.98 5.23 -5.40
C HIS A 208 11.76 5.09 -6.72
N ALA A 209 11.22 5.53 -7.87
CA ALA A 209 11.87 5.48 -9.16
C ALA A 209 13.01 6.51 -9.28
N ARG A 210 14.25 6.03 -9.29
CA ARG A 210 15.46 6.86 -9.34
C ARG A 210 15.91 7.16 -10.77
N TYR A 211 15.78 6.19 -11.66
CA TYR A 211 16.33 6.26 -13.01
C TYR A 211 15.23 6.52 -14.05
N GLU A 212 15.59 7.18 -15.15
CA GLU A 212 14.64 7.49 -16.21
C GLU A 212 13.88 6.27 -16.77
N PRO A 213 14.49 5.08 -16.96
CA PRO A 213 13.73 3.90 -17.37
C PRO A 213 12.60 3.51 -16.40
N GLN A 214 12.85 3.53 -15.09
CA GLN A 214 11.83 3.27 -14.08
C GLN A 214 10.73 4.33 -14.12
N ARG A 215 11.12 5.61 -14.19
CA ARG A 215 10.18 6.74 -14.25
C ARG A 215 9.33 6.72 -15.51
N TYR A 216 9.91 6.32 -16.64
CA TYR A 216 9.22 6.15 -17.91
C TYR A 216 8.16 5.05 -17.80
N ASN A 217 8.51 3.88 -17.27
CA ASN A 217 7.57 2.76 -17.09
C ASN A 217 6.36 3.18 -16.24
N VAL A 218 6.60 3.83 -15.10
CA VAL A 218 5.52 4.34 -14.23
C VAL A 218 4.64 5.35 -14.95
N ARG A 219 5.24 6.33 -15.65
CA ARG A 219 4.49 7.32 -16.44
C ARG A 219 3.63 6.65 -17.52
N HIS A 220 4.19 5.68 -18.23
CA HIS A 220 3.51 4.97 -19.29
C HIS A 220 2.27 4.22 -18.76
N LEU A 221 2.41 3.47 -17.66
CA LEU A 221 1.31 2.72 -17.05
C LEU A 221 0.21 3.66 -16.50
N LEU A 222 0.59 4.76 -15.84
CA LEU A 222 -0.36 5.77 -15.37
C LEU A 222 -1.11 6.43 -16.54
N HIS A 223 -0.43 6.69 -17.65
CA HIS A 223 -1.04 7.24 -18.86
C HIS A 223 -2.04 6.25 -19.49
N GLN A 224 -1.72 4.96 -19.54
CA GLN A 224 -2.66 3.92 -19.97
C GLN A 224 -3.91 3.88 -19.09
N ILE A 225 -3.74 3.91 -17.76
CA ILE A 225 -4.86 3.93 -16.81
C ILE A 225 -5.75 5.17 -17.01
N HIS A 226 -5.14 6.34 -17.23
CA HIS A 226 -5.85 7.57 -17.56
C HIS A 226 -6.69 7.41 -18.84
N ASN A 227 -6.07 6.90 -19.91
CA ASN A 227 -6.72 6.74 -21.21
C ASN A 227 -7.87 5.71 -21.16
N ASN A 228 -7.81 4.77 -20.22
CA ASN A 228 -8.87 3.81 -19.92
C ASN A 228 -10.00 4.39 -19.03
N GLY A 229 -10.01 5.71 -18.78
CA GLY A 229 -11.12 6.43 -18.14
C GLY A 229 -10.90 6.79 -16.67
N PHE A 230 -9.76 6.44 -16.07
CA PHE A 230 -9.47 6.76 -14.67
C PHE A 230 -8.66 8.05 -14.55
N VAL A 231 -9.35 9.19 -14.62
CA VAL A 231 -8.75 10.54 -14.60
C VAL A 231 -7.81 10.79 -13.41
N VAL A 232 -8.07 10.16 -12.27
CA VAL A 232 -7.22 10.23 -11.07
C VAL A 232 -5.75 9.84 -11.33
N ALA A 233 -5.48 8.99 -12.34
CA ALA A 233 -4.12 8.61 -12.69
C ALA A 233 -3.26 9.80 -13.15
N GLN A 234 -3.86 10.81 -13.79
CA GLN A 234 -3.16 12.03 -14.16
C GLN A 234 -2.66 12.81 -12.93
N ARG A 235 -3.45 12.82 -11.85
CA ARG A 235 -3.02 13.46 -10.60
C ARG A 235 -1.85 12.71 -9.98
N ILE A 236 -1.89 11.38 -9.94
CA ILE A 236 -0.78 10.56 -9.44
C ILE A 236 0.48 10.79 -10.29
N GLN A 237 0.35 10.84 -11.61
CA GLN A 237 1.46 11.12 -12.53
C GLN A 237 2.09 12.50 -12.26
N THR A 238 1.27 13.51 -11.98
CA THR A 238 1.74 14.86 -11.64
C THR A 238 2.50 14.84 -10.32
N ASP A 239 1.93 14.23 -9.27
CA ASP A 239 2.56 14.12 -7.93
C ASP A 239 3.97 13.47 -8.02
N VAL A 240 4.11 12.36 -8.73
CA VAL A 240 5.41 11.67 -8.84
C VAL A 240 6.40 12.45 -9.70
N SER A 241 5.92 13.18 -10.72
CA SER A 241 6.78 14.02 -11.56
C SER A 241 7.33 15.23 -10.79
N GLU A 242 6.49 15.88 -9.99
CA GLU A 242 6.90 16.97 -9.10
C GLU A 242 7.95 16.48 -8.07
N LEU A 243 7.74 15.29 -7.50
CA LEU A 243 8.71 14.66 -6.59
C LEU A 243 10.06 14.42 -7.27
N TRP A 244 10.09 13.88 -8.50
CA TRP A 244 11.35 13.65 -9.22
C TRP A 244 12.10 14.94 -9.52
N GLN A 245 11.37 16.02 -9.84
CA GLN A 245 11.97 17.34 -10.07
C GLN A 245 12.57 17.90 -8.79
N TYR A 246 11.86 17.79 -7.66
CA TYR A 246 12.35 18.20 -6.35
C TYR A 246 13.64 17.44 -5.97
N GLN A 247 13.66 16.11 -6.15
CA GLN A 247 14.84 15.28 -5.88
C GLN A 247 16.03 15.63 -6.78
N ALA A 248 15.78 15.95 -8.06
CA ALA A 248 16.83 16.38 -8.97
C ALA A 248 17.44 17.74 -8.58
N GLY A 249 16.62 18.67 -8.07
CA GLY A 249 17.07 19.95 -7.53
C GLY A 249 17.97 19.79 -6.31
N ASN A 250 17.55 19.01 -5.32
CA ASN A 250 18.33 18.82 -4.09
C ASN A 250 19.67 18.11 -4.32
N ASN A 251 19.72 17.12 -5.22
CA ASN A 251 20.98 16.45 -5.58
C ASN A 251 22.00 17.41 -6.25
N LEU A 252 21.53 18.46 -6.93
CA LEU A 252 22.40 19.47 -7.53
C LEU A 252 22.96 20.44 -6.49
N ASP A 253 22.23 20.71 -5.41
CA ASP A 253 22.68 21.58 -4.32
C ASP A 253 23.65 20.86 -3.37
N GLU A 254 23.49 19.54 -3.14
CA GLU A 254 24.45 18.72 -2.40
C GLU A 254 25.80 18.56 -3.12
N LEU A 255 25.82 18.61 -4.47
CA LEU A 255 27.06 18.57 -5.25
C LEU A 255 27.76 19.93 -5.39
N ARG A 256 27.12 21.02 -4.93
CA ARG A 256 27.64 22.40 -4.97
C ARG A 256 28.18 22.88 -3.61
N MET A 257 28.02 22.10 -2.55
CA MET A 257 28.66 22.29 -1.25
C MET A 257 29.88 21.36 -1.10
#